data_AF-A0A7X4EA00-F1
#
_entry.id   AF-A0A7X4EA00-F1
#
_cell.length_a   1.000
_cell.length_b   1.000
_cell.length_c   1.000
_cell.angle_alpha   90.00
_cell.angle_beta   90.00
_cell.angle_gamma   90.00
#
_symmetry.space_group_name_H-M   'P 1'
#
loop_
_entity.id
_entity.type
_entity.pdbx_description
1 polymer ?
#
loop_
_entity_poly.entity_id
_entity_poly.type
_entity_poly.pdbx_seq_one_letter_code
_entity_poly.pdbx_strand_id
1 'polypeptide(L)'
;MIDTLPLLPDDRDGKFDSRYRVVLVAAQRAKQLMRGTPHAQTSKFTKETSIALEEVLGDNVEYLMGQEARDALREARKSLDREFEPALLAEADEDAKEIKKQLSVYVDDSPQEPAGEAEAES
;
A
#
# COMPACT_ATOMS: atom_id res chain seq x y z
N MET A 1 34.01 -20.37 -21.33
CA MET A 1 32.69 -19.94 -20.85
C MET A 1 32.59 -20.44 -19.43
N ILE A 2 32.58 -19.54 -18.44
CA ILE A 2 32.38 -19.95 -17.04
C ILE A 2 30.89 -19.82 -16.81
N ASP A 3 30.17 -20.95 -16.92
CA ASP A 3 28.70 -21.04 -16.73
C ASP A 3 28.29 -21.05 -15.25
N THR A 4 29.25 -20.84 -14.34
CA THR A 4 29.00 -20.81 -12.91
C THR A 4 29.25 -19.40 -12.38
N LEU A 5 28.19 -18.77 -11.87
CA LEU A 5 28.32 -17.53 -11.11
C LEU A 5 28.83 -17.91 -9.70
N PRO A 6 30.10 -17.63 -9.34
CA PRO A 6 30.60 -17.95 -8.01
C PRO A 6 29.80 -17.16 -6.98
N LEU A 7 29.20 -17.89 -6.06
CA LEU A 7 28.19 -17.38 -5.16
C LEU A 7 28.74 -16.90 -3.81
N LEU A 8 30.01 -16.47 -3.77
CA LEU A 8 30.67 -16.03 -2.54
C LEU A 8 29.97 -14.81 -1.93
N PRO A 9 29.91 -14.69 -0.59
CA PRO A 9 29.50 -13.46 0.07
C PRO A 9 30.54 -12.38 -0.25
N ASP A 10 30.20 -11.46 -1.15
CA ASP A 10 31.07 -10.33 -1.53
C ASP A 10 30.93 -9.15 -0.56
N ASP A 11 30.12 -9.28 0.49
CA ASP A 11 30.00 -8.24 1.50
C ASP A 11 31.28 -8.21 2.34
N ARG A 12 32.13 -7.24 2.04
CA ARG A 12 33.42 -7.03 2.68
C ARG A 12 33.29 -6.64 4.15
N ASP A 13 32.13 -6.09 4.53
CA ASP A 13 31.91 -5.47 5.83
C ASP A 13 30.94 -6.29 6.71
N GLY A 14 30.45 -7.42 6.21
CA GLY A 14 29.64 -8.38 6.97
C GLY A 14 28.24 -7.89 7.33
N LYS A 15 27.76 -6.82 6.69
CA LYS A 15 26.44 -6.23 6.94
C LYS A 15 25.33 -7.16 6.48
N PHE A 16 25.52 -7.88 5.39
CA PHE A 16 24.63 -8.87 4.81
C PHE A 16 25.22 -10.27 5.03
N ASP A 17 24.48 -11.12 5.71
CA ASP A 17 24.84 -12.53 5.88
C ASP A 17 24.67 -13.36 4.60
N SER A 18 23.95 -12.81 3.61
CA SER A 18 23.58 -13.50 2.40
C SER A 18 23.27 -12.54 1.25
N ARG A 19 23.64 -12.94 0.02
CA ARG A 19 23.26 -12.22 -1.20
C ARG A 19 21.75 -12.22 -1.44
N TYR A 20 21.01 -13.18 -0.88
CA TYR A 20 19.54 -13.13 -0.88
C TYR A 20 19.03 -11.90 -0.12
N ARG A 21 19.67 -11.53 0.99
CA ARG A 21 19.29 -10.34 1.76
C ARG A 21 19.57 -9.06 0.98
N VAL A 22 20.71 -8.98 0.30
CA VAL A 22 21.03 -7.85 -0.61
C VAL A 22 19.90 -7.66 -1.63
N VAL A 23 19.49 -8.73 -2.31
CA VAL A 23 18.41 -8.67 -3.32
C VAL A 23 17.08 -8.26 -2.71
N LEU A 24 16.72 -8.80 -1.54
CA LEU A 24 15.47 -8.46 -0.86
C LEU A 24 15.43 -6.98 -0.44
N VAL A 25 16.50 -6.48 0.17
CA VAL A 25 16.59 -5.08 0.59
C VAL A 25 16.59 -4.16 -0.63
N ALA A 26 17.35 -4.49 -1.68
CA ALA A 26 17.34 -3.71 -2.92
C ALA A 26 15.96 -3.69 -3.60
N ALA A 27 15.22 -4.80 -3.60
CA ALA A 27 13.87 -4.84 -4.16
C ALA A 27 12.88 -3.97 -3.35
N GLN A 28 12.95 -4.02 -2.02
CA GLN A 28 12.15 -3.16 -1.14
C GLN A 28 12.51 -1.68 -1.34
N ARG A 29 13.81 -1.37 -1.46
CA ARG A 29 14.29 -0.03 -1.71
C ARG A 29 13.84 0.51 -3.07
N ALA A 30 13.93 -0.30 -4.12
CA ALA A 30 13.41 0.06 -5.44
C ALA A 30 11.91 0.40 -5.38
N LYS A 31 11.12 -0.36 -4.61
CA LYS A 31 9.70 -0.06 -4.39
C LYS A 31 9.47 1.28 -3.68
N GLN A 32 10.34 1.69 -2.76
CA GLN A 32 10.28 3.02 -2.13
C GLN A 32 10.60 4.12 -3.15
N LEU A 33 11.66 3.95 -3.95
CA LEU A 33 12.02 4.89 -5.01
C LEU A 33 10.89 5.09 -6.01
N MET A 34 10.24 3.99 -6.44
CA MET A 34 9.06 4.03 -7.33
C MET A 34 7.85 4.76 -6.71
N ARG A 35 7.78 4.85 -5.38
CA ARG A 35 6.75 5.62 -4.65
C ARG A 35 7.15 7.08 -4.43
N GLY A 36 8.28 7.52 -4.97
CA GLY A 36 8.77 8.89 -4.87
C GLY A 36 9.63 9.18 -3.64
N THR A 37 10.09 8.15 -2.91
CA THR A 37 11.08 8.37 -1.85
C THR A 37 12.37 8.93 -2.47
N PRO A 38 13.02 9.94 -1.86
CA PRO A 38 14.25 10.51 -2.40
C PRO A 38 15.38 9.49 -2.43
N HIS A 39 16.33 9.74 -3.33
CA HIS A 39 17.55 8.97 -3.48
C HIS A 39 18.46 9.24 -2.28
N ALA A 40 19.12 8.21 -1.77
CA ALA A 40 20.08 8.34 -0.68
C ALA A 40 21.41 8.92 -1.17
N GLN A 41 21.76 8.69 -2.44
CA GLN A 41 22.93 9.25 -3.10
C GLN A 41 22.66 9.61 -4.56
N THR A 42 23.53 10.42 -5.16
CA THR A 42 23.52 10.65 -6.61
C THR A 42 23.90 9.35 -7.33
N SER A 43 23.02 8.86 -8.20
CA SER A 43 23.27 7.65 -9.00
C SER A 43 23.59 8.00 -10.45
N LYS A 44 24.47 7.20 -11.06
CA LYS A 44 24.68 7.21 -12.53
C LYS A 44 23.61 6.41 -13.29
N PHE A 45 22.79 5.66 -12.58
CA PHE A 45 21.77 4.79 -13.15
C PHE A 45 20.43 5.52 -13.20
N THR A 46 19.61 5.14 -14.19
CA THR A 46 18.25 5.69 -14.35
C THR A 46 17.17 4.75 -13.82
N LYS A 47 17.45 3.44 -13.75
CA LYS A 47 16.48 2.44 -13.30
C LYS A 47 16.51 2.31 -11.78
N GLU A 48 15.35 2.36 -11.16
CA GLU A 48 15.16 2.33 -9.71
C GLU A 48 15.76 1.08 -9.08
N THR A 49 15.72 -0.06 -9.77
CA THR A 49 16.36 -1.31 -9.33
C THR A 49 17.88 -1.23 -9.34
N SER A 50 18.48 -0.57 -10.33
CA SER A 50 19.93 -0.36 -10.42
C SER A 50 20.40 0.66 -9.39
N ILE A 51 19.63 1.73 -9.20
CA ILE A 51 19.87 2.75 -8.16
C ILE A 51 19.81 2.10 -6.78
N ALA A 52 18.75 1.31 -6.50
CA ALA A 52 18.60 0.64 -5.22
C ALA A 52 19.75 -0.34 -4.93
N LEU A 53 20.24 -1.08 -5.93
CA LEU A 53 21.42 -1.93 -5.77
C LEU A 53 22.67 -1.11 -5.44
N GLU A 54 22.87 0.04 -6.10
CA GLU A 54 24.00 0.94 -5.82
C GLU A 54 23.92 1.53 -4.40
N GLU A 55 22.72 1.93 -3.97
CA GLU A 55 22.50 2.44 -2.61
C GLU A 55 22.72 1.36 -1.54
N VAL A 56 22.25 0.14 -1.78
CA VAL A 56 22.41 -0.99 -0.84
C VAL A 56 23.86 -1.44 -0.74
N LEU A 57 24.57 -1.57 -1.86
CA LEU A 57 25.98 -1.98 -1.88
C LEU A 57 26.92 -0.86 -1.40
N GLY A 58 26.48 0.40 -1.48
CA GLY A 58 27.20 1.56 -0.94
C GLY A 58 26.88 1.88 0.51
N ASP A 59 26.18 0.99 1.23
CA ASP A 59 25.80 1.14 2.62
C ASP A 59 24.90 2.33 2.98
N ASN A 60 24.28 2.95 1.99
CA ASN A 60 23.41 4.11 2.15
C ASN A 60 21.96 3.75 2.53
N VAL A 61 21.65 2.46 2.66
CA VAL A 61 20.32 1.95 3.02
C VAL A 61 20.40 1.22 4.34
N GLU A 62 19.67 1.73 5.33
CA GLU A 62 19.45 1.04 6.59
C GLU A 62 18.29 0.04 6.46
N TYR A 63 18.42 -1.10 7.13
CA TYR A 63 17.39 -2.11 7.17
C TYR A 63 17.37 -2.78 8.54
N LEU A 64 16.17 -3.17 8.99
CA LEU A 64 15.96 -3.75 10.31
C LEU A 64 15.94 -5.27 10.23
N MET A 65 16.31 -5.94 11.33
CA MET A 65 16.28 -7.39 11.46
C MET A 65 15.69 -7.84 12.79
N GLY A 66 15.36 -9.13 12.89
CA GLY A 66 14.96 -9.76 14.14
C GLY A 66 13.72 -9.10 14.75
N GLN A 67 13.82 -8.77 16.04
CA GLN A 67 12.70 -8.23 16.80
C GLN A 67 12.31 -6.82 16.35
N GLU A 68 13.28 -5.97 16.03
CA GLU A 68 13.06 -4.60 15.56
C GLU A 68 12.24 -4.57 14.26
N ALA A 69 12.54 -5.46 13.32
CA ALA A 69 11.77 -5.59 12.08
C ALA A 69 10.31 -6.00 12.34
N ARG A 70 10.08 -6.89 13.32
CA ARG A 70 8.72 -7.34 13.69
C ARG A 70 7.92 -6.22 14.34
N ASP A 71 8.58 -5.45 15.20
CA ASP A 71 7.94 -4.34 15.90
C ASP A 71 7.63 -3.19 14.93
N ALA A 72 8.54 -2.86 14.01
CA ALA A 72 8.30 -1.90 12.93
C ALA A 72 7.14 -2.30 12.02
N LEU A 73 7.04 -3.58 11.63
CA LEU A 73 5.91 -4.10 10.85
C LEU A 73 4.59 -4.04 11.61
N ARG A 74 4.60 -4.33 12.91
CA ARG A 74 3.40 -4.24 13.75
C ARG A 74 2.92 -2.79 13.85
N GLU A 75 3.85 -1.85 14.02
CA GLU A 75 3.51 -0.43 14.12
C GLU A 75 3.00 0.14 12.80
N ALA A 76 3.66 -0.18 11.68
CA ALA A 76 3.21 0.24 10.35
C ALA A 76 1.82 -0.29 9.98
N ARG A 77 1.46 -1.48 10.49
CA ARG A 77 0.11 -2.02 10.30
C ARG A 77 -0.92 -1.29 11.17
N LYS A 78 -0.60 -1.02 12.43
CA LYS A 78 -1.46 -0.24 13.34
C LYS A 78 -1.68 1.18 12.85
N SER A 79 -0.67 1.84 12.28
CA SER A 79 -0.82 3.18 11.72
C SER A 79 -1.76 3.18 10.52
N LEU A 80 -1.69 2.16 9.66
CA LEU A 80 -2.62 2.00 8.54
C LEU A 80 -4.06 1.77 9.03
N ASP A 81 -4.24 0.89 10.03
CA ASP A 81 -5.56 0.62 10.61
C ASP A 81 -6.13 1.87 11.32
N ARG A 82 -5.28 2.71 11.92
CA ARG A 82 -5.65 4.01 12.52
C ARG A 82 -5.97 5.10 11.51
N GLU A 83 -5.31 5.13 10.36
CA GLU A 83 -5.69 6.04 9.26
C GLU A 83 -7.08 5.67 8.69
N PHE A 84 -7.49 4.41 8.84
CA PHE A 84 -8.82 3.91 8.48
C PHE A 84 -9.86 3.98 9.61
N GLU A 85 -9.56 4.66 10.74
CA GLU A 85 -10.41 4.68 11.93
C GLU A 85 -11.53 5.77 11.91
N PRO A 86 -12.54 5.68 12.80
CA PRO A 86 -13.99 5.81 12.55
C PRO A 86 -14.54 7.18 12.15
N ALA A 87 -13.71 8.23 12.05
CA ALA A 87 -14.17 9.54 11.60
C ALA A 87 -14.68 9.52 10.15
N LEU A 88 -14.01 8.76 9.26
CA LEU A 88 -14.48 8.53 7.88
C LEU A 88 -15.77 7.71 7.83
N LEU A 89 -15.96 6.78 8.76
CA LEU A 89 -17.21 6.01 8.88
C LEU A 89 -18.36 6.87 9.42
N ALA A 90 -18.06 7.80 10.34
CA ALA A 90 -19.03 8.76 10.88
C ALA A 90 -19.41 9.83 9.83
N GLU A 91 -18.45 10.38 9.10
CA GLU A 91 -18.70 11.31 7.98
C GLU A 91 -19.50 10.62 6.86
N ALA A 92 -19.16 9.38 6.49
CA ALA A 92 -19.92 8.63 5.51
C ALA A 92 -21.39 8.38 5.92
N ASP A 93 -21.65 8.20 7.22
CA ASP A 93 -23.01 8.05 7.75
C ASP A 93 -23.79 9.38 7.76
N GLU A 94 -23.12 10.52 7.98
CA GLU A 94 -23.73 11.85 7.89
C GLU A 94 -24.04 12.23 6.43
N ASP A 95 -23.08 12.04 5.53
CA ASP A 95 -23.25 12.23 4.09
C ASP A 95 -24.37 11.34 3.54
N ALA A 96 -24.43 10.07 3.95
CA ALA A 96 -25.50 9.15 3.53
C ALA A 96 -26.90 9.62 4.00
N LYS A 97 -27.01 10.25 5.18
CA LYS A 97 -28.27 10.83 5.67
C LYS A 97 -28.65 12.08 4.89
N GLU A 98 -27.68 12.94 4.57
CA GLU A 98 -27.91 14.16 3.82
C GLU A 98 -28.31 13.87 2.37
N ILE A 99 -27.66 12.90 1.72
CA ILE A 99 -28.02 12.41 0.39
C ILE A 99 -29.46 11.85 0.39
N LYS A 100 -29.85 11.03 1.39
CA LYS A 100 -31.23 10.53 1.51
C LYS A 100 -32.26 11.65 1.65
N LYS A 101 -31.96 12.69 2.43
CA LYS A 101 -32.83 13.85 2.61
C LYS A 101 -32.98 14.67 1.31
N GLN A 102 -31.92 14.79 0.52
CA GLN A 102 -32.00 15.45 -0.78
C GLN A 102 -32.77 14.62 -1.81
N LEU A 103 -32.65 13.29 -1.75
CA LEU A 103 -33.34 12.36 -2.64
C LEU A 103 -34.84 12.23 -2.31
N SER A 104 -35.23 12.35 -1.03
CA SER A 104 -36.64 12.30 -0.61
C SER A 104 -37.48 13.48 -1.10
N VAL A 105 -36.85 14.53 -1.64
CA VAL A 105 -37.56 15.62 -2.34
C VAL A 105 -38.04 15.18 -3.73
N TYR A 106 -37.39 14.17 -4.31
CA TYR A 106 -37.65 13.72 -5.68
C TYR A 106 -38.31 12.34 -5.77
N VAL A 107 -38.44 11.62 -4.66
CA VAL A 107 -39.18 10.36 -4.56
C VAL A 107 -40.39 10.61 -3.66
N ASP A 108 -41.58 10.66 -4.28
CA ASP A 108 -42.84 10.75 -3.57
C ASP A 108 -43.21 9.36 -3.05
N ASP A 109 -42.84 9.06 -1.79
CA ASP A 109 -43.15 7.81 -1.08
C ASP A 109 -44.64 7.71 -0.67
N SER A 110 -45.53 8.38 -1.41
CA SER A 110 -46.96 8.13 -1.30
C SER A 110 -47.23 6.68 -1.72
N PRO A 111 -47.80 5.82 -0.84
CA PRO A 111 -48.07 4.44 -1.20
C PRO A 111 -49.00 4.45 -2.41
N GLN A 112 -48.50 3.94 -3.54
CA GLN A 112 -49.33 3.72 -4.70
C GLN A 112 -50.33 2.63 -4.31
N GLU A 113 -51.57 3.04 -4.03
CA GLU A 113 -52.66 2.15 -3.67
C GLU A 113 -52.75 1.04 -4.73
N PRO A 114 -52.92 -0.24 -4.32
CA PRO A 114 -53.03 -1.32 -5.27
C PRO A 114 -54.27 -1.07 -6.13
N ALA A 115 -54.06 -1.06 -7.46
CA ALA A 115 -55.13 -0.94 -8.44
C ALA A 115 -56.15 -2.08 -8.22
N GLY A 116 -57.25 -1.74 -7.55
CA GLY A 116 -58.38 -2.62 -7.32
C GLY A 116 -59.21 -2.78 -8.58
N GLU A 117 -59.41 -4.03 -8.97
CA GLU A 117 -60.27 -4.52 -10.04
C GLU A 117 -61.74 -4.10 -9.85
N ALA A 118 -62.38 -3.62 -10.93
CA ALA A 118 -63.81 -3.73 -11.24
C ALA A 118 -64.03 -3.03 -12.61
N GLU A 119 -64.76 -3.53 -13.60
CA GLU A 119 -65.66 -4.67 -13.73
C GLU A 119 -65.86 -4.93 -15.24
N ALA A 120 -66.09 -6.19 -15.59
CA ALA A 120 -66.58 -6.60 -16.89
C ALA A 120 -68.05 -6.18 -17.07
N GLU A 121 -68.40 -5.61 -18.23
CA GLU A 121 -69.79 -5.52 -18.68
C GLU A 121 -69.98 -6.32 -19.98
N SER A 122 -70.90 -7.28 -19.88
CA SER A 122 -72.00 -7.63 -20.80
C SER A 122 -71.77 -7.58 -22.32
#